data_AF-A0A7S2ACC2-F1
#
_entry.id   AF-A0A7S2ACC2-F1
#
_cell.length_a   1.000
_cell.length_b   1.000
_cell.length_c   1.000
_cell.angle_alpha   90.00
_cell.angle_beta   90.00
_cell.angle_gamma   90.00
#
_symmetry.space_group_name_H-M   'P 1'
#
loop_
_entity.id
_entity.type
_entity.pdbx_description
1 polymer ?
#
loop_
_entity_poly.entity_id
_entity_poly.type
_entity_poly.pdbx_seq_one_letter_code
_entity_poly.pdbx_strand_id
1 'polypeptide(L)'
;IGYGMNDDIPFDYLEGSKSAILGNGAFAVENIRTCCEYGVEKVYLITRRKNLPSPRLSCWFVHQSIIPVPAAMVLNTFKDMYEQCGFGDPWEYHAVYATKDRSKCTIMSNSRFGIGD
;
A
#
# COMPACT_ATOMS: atom_id res chain seq x y z
N ILE A 1 12.25 -12.05 14.25
CA ILE A 1 11.63 -10.71 14.35
C ILE A 1 12.76 -9.72 14.24
N GLY A 2 12.74 -8.88 13.21
CA GLY A 2 13.75 -7.84 12.97
C GLY A 2 13.07 -6.48 12.80
N TYR A 3 13.84 -5.42 12.88
CA TYR A 3 13.44 -4.06 12.55
C TYR A 3 13.19 -3.89 11.04
N GLY A 4 13.78 -4.75 10.20
CA GLY A 4 13.54 -4.75 8.75
C GLY A 4 14.25 -3.61 8.02
N MET A 5 15.48 -3.32 8.43
CA MET A 5 16.37 -2.34 7.79
C MET A 5 17.76 -2.96 7.58
N ASN A 6 18.41 -2.59 6.47
CA ASN A 6 19.72 -3.10 6.08
C ASN A 6 19.73 -4.66 6.06
N ASP A 7 20.76 -5.27 6.63
CA ASP A 7 20.95 -6.73 6.68
C ASP A 7 20.39 -7.37 7.96
N ASP A 8 19.49 -6.69 8.66
CA ASP A 8 18.92 -7.15 9.94
C ASP A 8 18.08 -8.44 9.80
N ILE A 9 17.65 -8.76 8.58
CA ILE A 9 16.96 -10.02 8.26
C ILE A 9 17.74 -10.71 7.14
N PRO A 10 18.37 -11.87 7.40
CA PRO A 10 19.08 -12.61 6.36
C PRO A 10 18.09 -13.09 5.28
N PHE A 11 18.40 -12.79 4.01
CA PHE A 11 17.52 -13.08 2.89
C PHE A 11 17.36 -14.58 2.58
N ASP A 12 18.31 -15.40 3.02
CA ASP A 12 18.32 -16.86 2.82
C ASP A 12 17.08 -17.58 3.38
N TYR A 13 16.37 -16.95 4.31
CA TYR A 13 15.17 -17.51 4.95
C TYR A 13 13.85 -17.02 4.34
N LEU A 14 13.89 -16.20 3.29
CA LEU A 14 12.69 -15.59 2.73
C LEU A 14 11.96 -16.50 1.74
N GLU A 15 12.68 -17.25 0.91
CA GLU A 15 12.06 -18.09 -0.13
C GLU A 15 11.11 -19.14 0.47
N GLY A 16 9.87 -19.19 0.00
CA GLY A 16 8.85 -20.11 0.49
C GLY A 16 8.35 -19.83 1.92
N SER A 17 8.82 -18.76 2.55
CA SER A 17 8.40 -18.39 3.91
C SER A 17 7.05 -17.67 3.95
N LYS A 18 6.51 -17.46 5.16
CA LYS A 18 5.35 -16.59 5.41
C LYS A 18 5.79 -15.44 6.31
N SER A 19 5.69 -14.22 5.79
CA SER A 19 6.24 -13.03 6.45
C SER A 19 5.13 -12.12 6.95
N ALA A 20 5.30 -11.58 8.16
CA ALA A 20 4.41 -10.59 8.73
C ALA A 20 5.14 -9.25 8.90
N ILE A 21 4.54 -8.18 8.39
CA ILE A 21 5.09 -6.83 8.43
C ILE A 21 4.15 -5.96 9.26
N LEU A 22 4.67 -5.39 10.35
CA LEU A 22 3.91 -4.57 11.28
C LEU A 22 4.09 -3.08 10.94
N GLY A 23 3.01 -2.43 10.53
CA GLY A 23 2.99 -1.01 10.15
C GLY A 23 2.55 -0.78 8.70
N ASN A 24 2.26 0.49 8.35
CA ASN A 24 1.80 0.88 7.00
C ASN A 24 2.63 2.04 6.41
N GLY A 25 3.89 2.17 6.84
CA GLY A 25 4.79 3.22 6.36
C GLY A 25 5.53 2.84 5.08
N ALA A 26 6.36 3.76 4.58
CA ALA A 26 7.20 3.50 3.40
C ALA A 26 8.07 2.24 3.58
N PHE A 27 8.73 2.10 4.75
CA PHE A 27 9.52 0.90 5.07
C PHE A 27 8.72 -0.40 5.05
N ALA A 28 7.43 -0.37 5.41
CA ALA A 28 6.60 -1.56 5.35
C ALA A 28 6.38 -2.00 3.89
N VAL A 29 6.12 -1.04 2.99
CA VAL A 29 5.95 -1.31 1.56
C VAL A 29 7.25 -1.78 0.92
N GLU A 30 8.40 -1.20 1.26
CA GLU A 30 9.70 -1.69 0.77
C GLU A 30 9.98 -3.13 1.24
N ASN A 31 9.70 -3.45 2.51
CA ASN A 31 9.87 -4.81 3.01
C ASN A 31 8.90 -5.80 2.33
N ILE A 32 7.66 -5.39 2.01
CA ILE A 32 6.73 -6.22 1.22
C ILE A 32 7.33 -6.49 -0.15
N ARG A 33 7.87 -5.47 -0.82
CA ARG A 33 8.53 -5.63 -2.12
C ARG A 33 9.69 -6.61 -2.03
N THR A 34 10.60 -6.44 -1.04
CA THR A 34 11.70 -7.39 -0.82
C THR A 34 11.18 -8.81 -0.62
N CYS A 35 10.14 -9.01 0.19
CA CYS A 35 9.52 -10.32 0.35
C CYS A 35 9.03 -10.91 -0.98
N CYS A 36 8.38 -10.10 -1.83
CA CYS A 36 7.93 -10.54 -3.14
C CYS A 36 9.11 -10.88 -4.09
N GLU A 37 10.20 -10.11 -4.05
CA GLU A 37 11.39 -10.33 -4.89
C GLU A 37 12.16 -11.60 -4.52
N TYR A 38 12.12 -11.99 -3.24
CA TYR A 38 12.79 -13.19 -2.72
C TYR A 38 11.85 -14.40 -2.59
N GLY A 39 10.69 -14.39 -3.26
CA GLY A 39 9.83 -15.58 -3.38
C GLY A 39 9.15 -16.02 -2.08
N VAL A 40 8.82 -15.08 -1.18
CA VAL A 40 7.98 -15.36 -0.01
C VAL A 40 6.60 -15.86 -0.46
N GLU A 41 6.11 -16.96 0.12
CA GLU A 41 4.82 -17.58 -0.24
C GLU A 41 3.65 -16.65 0.07
N LYS A 42 3.69 -15.98 1.22
CA LYS A 42 2.64 -15.05 1.65
C LYS A 42 3.17 -13.94 2.54
N VAL A 43 2.75 -12.71 2.27
CA VAL A 43 3.04 -11.54 3.10
C VAL A 43 1.76 -11.05 3.78
N TYR A 44 1.84 -10.84 5.09
CA TYR A 44 0.77 -10.27 5.92
C TYR A 44 1.13 -8.85 6.34
N LEU A 45 0.35 -7.87 5.88
CA LEU A 45 0.48 -6.48 6.31
C LEU A 45 -0.43 -6.22 7.52
N ILE A 46 0.18 -6.04 8.70
CA ILE A 46 -0.53 -5.90 9.96
C ILE A 46 -0.53 -4.42 10.37
N THR A 47 -1.72 -3.84 10.51
CA THR A 47 -1.90 -2.42 10.81
C THR A 47 -3.02 -2.23 11.84
N ARG A 48 -2.94 -1.17 12.65
CA ARG A 48 -3.99 -0.87 13.65
C ARG A 48 -5.34 -0.51 13.00
N ARG A 49 -5.30 0.12 11.82
CA ARG A 49 -6.46 0.45 10.99
C ARG A 49 -6.11 0.13 9.54
N LYS A 50 -7.05 -0.47 8.80
CA LYS A 50 -6.95 -0.64 7.35
C LYS A 50 -6.82 0.73 6.70
N ASN A 51 -5.58 1.08 6.37
CA ASN A 51 -5.23 2.27 5.63
C ASN A 51 -4.74 1.84 4.25
N LEU A 52 -4.80 2.72 3.26
CA LEU A 52 -4.61 2.38 1.85
C LEU A 52 -3.14 2.01 1.56
N PRO A 53 -2.80 0.75 1.23
CA PRO A 53 -1.52 0.46 0.58
C PRO A 53 -1.63 1.00 -0.85
N SER A 54 -0.85 2.02 -1.17
CA SER A 54 -0.95 2.69 -2.47
C SER A 54 -0.01 2.03 -3.48
N PRO A 55 -0.50 1.58 -4.65
CA PRO A 55 0.34 1.08 -5.72
C PRO A 55 1.35 2.16 -6.16
N ARG A 56 2.61 1.77 -6.37
CA ARG A 56 3.69 2.71 -6.72
C ARG A 56 3.41 3.47 -8.03
N LEU A 57 2.80 2.82 -9.01
CA LEU A 57 2.41 3.46 -10.28
C LEU A 57 1.40 4.60 -10.06
N SER A 58 0.40 4.37 -9.20
CA SER A 58 -0.59 5.40 -8.85
C SER A 58 0.05 6.56 -8.09
N CYS A 59 0.98 6.28 -7.16
CA CYS A 59 1.76 7.30 -6.47
C CYS A 59 2.57 8.17 -7.45
N TRP A 60 3.29 7.53 -8.38
CA TRP A 60 4.06 8.20 -9.41
C TRP A 60 3.16 9.11 -10.26
N PHE A 61 2.00 8.61 -10.70
CA PHE A 61 1.06 9.41 -11.48
C PHE A 61 0.57 10.65 -10.73
N VAL A 62 0.23 10.53 -9.44
CA VAL A 62 -0.17 11.68 -8.62
C VAL A 62 0.96 12.70 -8.50
N HIS A 63 2.21 12.25 -8.35
CA HIS A 63 3.37 13.13 -8.24
C HIS A 63 3.72 13.87 -9.54
N GLN A 64 3.38 13.34 -10.72
CA GLN A 64 3.61 14.01 -12.00
C GLN A 64 2.61 15.16 -12.26
N SER A 65 1.52 15.21 -11.50
CA SER A 65 0.44 16.15 -11.78
C SER A 65 0.70 17.52 -11.16
N ILE A 66 0.60 18.57 -11.98
CA ILE A 66 0.67 19.96 -11.55
C ILE A 66 -0.56 20.34 -10.71
N ILE A 67 -1.70 19.74 -11.03
CA ILE A 67 -2.99 19.96 -10.36
C ILE A 67 -3.31 18.72 -9.53
N PRO A 68 -3.90 18.84 -8.32
CA PRO A 68 -4.30 17.67 -7.55
C PRO A 68 -5.16 16.70 -8.37
N VAL A 69 -4.71 15.44 -8.47
CA VAL A 69 -5.46 14.39 -9.17
C VAL A 69 -6.74 14.10 -8.39
N PRO A 70 -7.91 13.99 -9.06
CA PRO A 70 -9.16 13.65 -8.38
C PRO A 70 -9.03 12.34 -7.61
N ALA A 71 -9.36 12.35 -6.32
CA ALA A 71 -9.23 11.18 -5.45
C ALA A 71 -10.01 9.96 -5.97
N ALA A 72 -11.17 10.16 -6.61
CA ALA A 72 -11.97 9.10 -7.20
C ALA A 72 -11.22 8.36 -8.31
N MET A 73 -10.47 9.12 -9.13
CA MET A 73 -9.62 8.55 -10.17
C MET A 73 -8.51 7.70 -9.55
N VAL A 74 -7.87 8.19 -8.49
CA VAL A 74 -6.82 7.45 -7.78
C VAL A 74 -7.35 6.16 -7.17
N LEU A 75 -8.52 6.16 -6.52
CA LEU A 75 -9.12 4.94 -5.97
C LEU A 75 -9.50 3.94 -7.07
N ASN A 76 -9.90 4.41 -8.25
CA ASN A 76 -10.20 3.53 -9.37
C ASN A 76 -8.95 2.83 -9.90
N THR A 77 -7.77 3.46 -9.86
CA THR A 77 -6.52 2.78 -10.26
C THR A 77 -6.04 1.75 -9.25
N PHE A 78 -6.62 1.70 -8.04
CA PHE A 78 -6.26 0.72 -7.01
C PHE A 78 -6.99 -0.60 -7.18
N LYS A 79 -8.12 -0.59 -7.92
CA LYS A 79 -9.08 -1.70 -7.98
C LYS A 79 -8.42 -3.03 -8.30
N ASP A 80 -7.67 -3.10 -9.40
CA ASP A 80 -7.09 -4.36 -9.88
C ASP A 80 -6.08 -4.93 -8.89
N MET A 81 -5.23 -4.10 -8.29
CA MET A 81 -4.28 -4.55 -7.27
C MET A 81 -5.00 -5.05 -6.01
N TYR A 82 -6.04 -4.34 -5.57
CA TYR A 82 -6.78 -4.69 -4.36
C TYR A 82 -7.55 -6.00 -4.54
N GLU A 83 -8.11 -6.23 -5.73
CA GLU A 83 -8.78 -7.48 -6.08
C GLU A 83 -7.79 -8.65 -6.08
N GLN A 84 -6.65 -8.52 -6.76
CA GLN A 84 -5.61 -9.57 -6.82
C GLN A 84 -5.00 -9.88 -5.45
N CYS A 85 -4.86 -8.89 -4.58
CA CYS A 85 -4.32 -9.07 -3.24
C CYS A 85 -5.37 -9.48 -2.18
N GLY A 86 -6.66 -9.54 -2.54
CA GLY A 86 -7.75 -9.84 -1.60
C GLY A 86 -7.93 -8.77 -0.53
N PHE A 87 -7.65 -7.51 -0.86
CA PHE A 87 -7.77 -6.36 0.04
C PHE A 87 -9.20 -5.80 0.14
N GLY A 88 -10.06 -6.16 -0.81
CA GLY A 88 -11.45 -5.71 -0.87
C GLY A 88 -11.58 -4.34 -1.54
N ASP A 89 -12.67 -3.63 -1.27
CA ASP A 89 -12.96 -2.35 -1.92
C ASP A 89 -12.16 -1.19 -1.29
N PRO A 90 -11.27 -0.50 -2.03
CA PRO A 90 -10.52 0.64 -1.50
C PRO A 90 -11.40 1.80 -1.03
N TRP A 91 -12.64 1.91 -1.52
CA TRP A 91 -13.59 2.95 -1.13
C TRP A 91 -14.13 2.78 0.29
N GLU A 92 -14.04 1.58 0.86
CA GLU A 92 -14.53 1.26 2.21
C GLU A 92 -13.46 1.48 3.29
N TYR A 93 -12.25 1.91 2.90
CA TYR A 93 -11.15 2.11 3.82
C TYR A 93 -11.36 3.33 4.70
N HIS A 94 -10.86 3.27 5.94
CA HIS A 94 -11.03 4.32 6.95
C HIS A 94 -10.60 5.72 6.46
N ALA A 95 -9.60 5.79 5.58
CA ALA A 95 -9.08 7.05 5.06
C ALA A 95 -9.99 7.71 3.99
N VAL A 96 -11.00 6.99 3.48
CA VAL A 96 -11.81 7.44 2.35
C VAL A 96 -13.16 7.97 2.84
N TYR A 97 -13.47 9.20 2.45
CA TYR A 97 -14.74 9.85 2.72
C TYR A 97 -15.39 10.17 1.38
N ALA A 98 -16.41 9.39 1.02
CA ALA A 98 -17.06 9.47 -0.29
C ALA A 98 -18.58 9.68 -0.15
N THR A 99 -19.17 10.27 -1.18
CA THR A 99 -20.62 10.30 -1.33
C THR A 99 -21.15 8.90 -1.70
N LYS A 100 -22.44 8.63 -1.45
CA LYS A 100 -23.04 7.30 -1.71
C LYS A 100 -22.94 6.86 -3.17
N ASP A 101 -23.03 7.82 -4.09
CA ASP A 101 -22.90 7.64 -5.52
C ASP A 101 -21.44 7.59 -6.01
N ARG A 102 -20.45 7.71 -5.10
CA ARG A 102 -19.00 7.70 -5.39
C ARG A 102 -18.56 8.76 -6.40
N SER A 103 -19.37 9.81 -6.61
CA SER A 103 -19.05 10.90 -7.54
C SER A 103 -18.06 11.90 -6.97
N LYS A 104 -18.00 12.03 -5.63
CA LYS A 104 -17.06 12.88 -4.92
C LYS A 104 -16.43 12.10 -3.78
N CYS A 105 -15.12 12.24 -3.61
CA CYS A 105 -14.44 11.68 -2.46
C CYS A 105 -13.21 12.49 -2.06
N THR A 106 -12.82 12.30 -0.80
CA THR A 106 -11.63 12.86 -0.18
C THR A 106 -10.87 11.72 0.49
N ILE A 107 -9.57 11.63 0.22
CA ILE A 107 -8.66 10.72 0.92
C ILE A 107 -7.96 11.53 2.01
N MET A 108 -8.19 11.18 3.27
CA MET A 108 -7.52 11.79 4.42
C MET A 108 -6.33 10.96 4.85
N SER A 109 -5.13 11.53 4.73
CA SER A 109 -3.88 10.92 5.16
C SER A 109 -3.06 11.92 5.96
N ASN A 110 -2.59 11.50 7.13
CA ASN A 110 -1.65 12.30 7.94
C ASN A 110 -0.23 12.24 7.39
N SER A 111 0.10 11.23 6.59
CA SER A 111 1.35 11.13 5.85
C SER A 111 1.16 11.66 4.43
N ARG A 112 2.26 12.12 3.81
CA ARG A 112 2.26 12.48 2.40
C ARG A 112 1.72 11.30 1.58
N PHE A 113 0.80 11.61 0.66
CA PHE A 113 0.25 10.63 -0.24
C PHE A 113 1.27 10.38 -1.35
N GLY A 114 1.83 9.19 -1.36
CA GLY A 114 2.88 8.81 -2.29
C GLY A 114 4.17 8.45 -1.58
N ILE A 115 4.68 7.25 -1.88
CA ILE A 115 6.09 6.95 -1.68
C ILE A 115 6.79 7.68 -2.84
N GLY A 116 7.49 8.77 -2.52
CA GLY A 116 8.54 9.26 -3.38
C GLY A 116 9.69 8.25 -3.32
N ASP A 117 10.34 8.02 -4.45
CA ASP A 117 11.66 7.39 -4.44
C ASP A 117 12.65 8.30 -3.68
#